data_AF-A0A936L201-F1
#
_entry.id   AF-A0A936L201-F1
#
_cell.length_a   1.000
_cell.length_b   1.000
_cell.length_c   1.000
_cell.angle_alpha   90.00
_cell.angle_beta   90.00
_cell.angle_gamma   90.00
#
_symmetry.space_group_name_H-M   'P 1'
#
loop_
_entity.id
_entity.type
_entity.pdbx_description
1 polymer ?
#
loop_
_entity_poly.entity_id
_entity_poly.type
_entity_poly.pdbx_seq_one_letter_code
_entity_poly.pdbx_strand_id
1 'polypeptide(L)'
;MSIILRSFIIVSLNVLSFAAFAVTKVTLSDVHICCISCQEAIEHAVLGVKGANVNVDRDNNKVAISASDDSIAQAAMDAVANAGFYGKSDNDKVAIKAAAVDGKSSNAEFSSFHNCCGGCSAALEDAVKSIAGVQTVTVSKRSCLVKGDFNVASVLKAINKAGFSASVKN
;
A
#
# COMPACT_ATOMS: atom_id res chain seq x y z
N MET A 1 39.98 -47.13 51.37
CA MET A 1 38.63 -47.44 51.84
C MET A 1 37.80 -46.15 51.75
N SER A 2 36.62 -46.24 51.14
CA SER A 2 35.50 -45.29 51.21
C SER A 2 35.50 -44.02 50.34
N ILE A 3 34.79 -44.19 49.23
CA ILE A 3 33.93 -43.28 48.45
C ILE A 3 33.12 -42.32 49.35
N ILE A 4 32.86 -41.07 48.92
CA ILE A 4 31.51 -40.44 48.86
C ILE A 4 31.52 -39.23 47.91
N LEU A 5 30.71 -39.40 46.87
CA LEU A 5 30.10 -38.51 45.90
C LEU A 5 29.53 -37.19 46.49
N ARG A 6 29.58 -36.06 45.76
CA ARG A 6 28.44 -35.11 45.62
C ARG A 6 28.69 -33.92 44.68
N SER A 7 27.79 -33.83 43.70
CA SER A 7 27.21 -32.61 43.10
C SER A 7 28.02 -31.83 42.07
N PHE A 8 27.90 -32.30 40.83
CA PHE A 8 27.93 -31.45 39.63
C PHE A 8 26.73 -30.47 39.66
N ILE A 9 26.99 -29.16 39.74
CA ILE A 9 26.02 -28.13 39.33
C ILE A 9 26.47 -27.65 37.95
N ILE A 10 25.81 -28.15 36.92
CA ILE A 10 25.93 -27.66 35.55
C ILE A 10 25.07 -26.40 35.46
N VAL A 11 25.71 -25.22 35.42
CA VAL A 11 25.03 -23.97 35.06
C VAL A 11 24.80 -24.02 33.54
N SER A 12 23.61 -24.46 33.15
CA SER A 12 23.16 -24.44 31.75
C SER A 12 22.96 -22.99 31.31
N LEU A 13 23.98 -22.42 30.68
CA LEU A 13 23.94 -21.14 29.99
C LEU A 13 22.95 -21.26 28.81
N ASN A 14 21.70 -20.85 29.03
CA ASN A 14 20.70 -20.73 27.97
C ASN A 14 21.15 -19.60 27.04
N VAL A 15 21.88 -19.95 25.99
CA VAL A 15 22.11 -19.07 24.85
C VAL A 15 20.75 -18.88 24.18
N LEU A 16 20.06 -17.79 24.49
CA LEU A 16 18.97 -17.29 23.65
C LEU A 16 19.62 -16.89 22.33
N SER A 17 19.65 -17.83 21.39
CA SER A 17 19.91 -17.55 19.98
C SER A 17 18.79 -16.63 19.50
N PHE A 18 19.03 -15.31 19.54
CA PHE A 18 18.29 -14.36 18.73
C PHE A 18 18.61 -14.72 17.28
N ALA A 19 17.79 -15.58 16.67
CA ALA A 19 17.76 -15.70 15.24
C ALA A 19 17.46 -14.31 14.70
N ALA A 20 18.42 -13.71 14.00
CA ALA A 20 18.18 -12.52 13.21
C ALA A 20 17.20 -12.93 12.10
N PHE A 21 15.90 -12.80 12.36
CA PHE A 21 14.88 -12.94 11.32
C PHE A 21 15.20 -11.91 10.23
N ALA A 22 15.27 -12.36 8.99
CA ALA A 22 15.51 -11.47 7.86
C ALA A 22 14.33 -10.49 7.78
N VAL A 23 14.60 -9.22 8.10
CA VAL A 23 13.60 -8.15 8.01
C VAL A 23 13.33 -7.88 6.53
N THR A 24 12.10 -8.11 6.08
CA THR A 24 11.67 -7.71 4.74
C THR A 24 11.53 -6.20 4.71
N LYS A 25 12.22 -5.54 3.77
CA LYS A 25 12.13 -4.09 3.53
C LYS A 25 11.61 -3.87 2.11
N VAL A 26 10.64 -2.97 1.98
CA VAL A 26 9.98 -2.64 0.71
C VAL A 26 9.74 -1.14 0.67
N THR A 27 9.97 -0.53 -0.48
CA THR A 27 9.66 0.89 -0.74
C THR A 27 8.59 0.98 -1.82
N LEU A 28 7.50 1.67 -1.50
CA LEU A 28 6.57 2.18 -2.49
C LEU A 28 7.05 3.54 -2.99
N SER A 29 7.10 3.69 -4.30
CA SER A 29 7.34 4.95 -5.01
C SER A 29 6.09 5.41 -5.75
N ASP A 30 6.05 6.67 -6.16
CA ASP A 30 4.95 7.28 -6.91
C ASP A 30 3.61 7.28 -6.16
N VAL A 31 3.65 7.31 -4.82
CA VAL A 31 2.45 7.40 -3.99
C VAL A 31 1.98 8.85 -3.95
N HIS A 32 0.68 9.12 -4.11
CA HIS A 32 0.17 10.48 -4.00
C HIS A 32 0.07 10.92 -2.54
N ILE A 33 1.07 11.64 -2.04
CA ILE A 33 1.13 12.09 -0.64
C ILE A 33 1.35 13.61 -0.61
N CYS A 34 0.35 14.39 -1.02
CA CYS A 34 0.49 15.84 -1.13
C CYS A 34 0.23 16.61 0.19
N CYS A 35 -0.45 16.00 1.17
CA CYS A 35 -0.77 16.65 2.45
C CYS A 35 -0.48 15.76 3.66
N ILE A 36 -0.38 16.37 4.84
CA ILE A 36 -0.04 15.68 6.10
C ILE A 36 -1.05 14.58 6.44
N SER A 37 -2.34 14.80 6.19
CA SER A 37 -3.36 13.78 6.46
C SER A 37 -3.22 12.51 5.61
N CYS A 38 -2.58 12.58 4.44
CA CYS A 38 -2.27 11.39 3.65
C CYS A 38 -1.16 10.57 4.30
N GLN A 39 -0.13 11.24 4.81
CA GLN A 39 0.93 10.60 5.56
C GLN A 39 0.36 9.91 6.81
N GLU A 40 -0.42 10.63 7.61
CA GLU A 40 -1.04 10.08 8.84
C GLU A 40 -1.98 8.90 8.52
N ALA A 41 -2.72 8.96 7.41
CA ALA A 41 -3.59 7.86 6.99
C ALA A 41 -2.80 6.59 6.65
N ILE A 42 -1.65 6.71 5.97
CA ILE A 42 -0.76 5.59 5.67
C ILE A 42 -0.14 5.04 6.96
N GLU A 43 0.36 5.91 7.84
CA GLU A 43 0.92 5.53 9.14
C GLU A 43 -0.12 4.75 9.97
N HIS A 44 -1.33 5.29 10.11
CA HIS A 44 -2.43 4.63 10.81
C HIS A 44 -2.84 3.30 10.18
N ALA A 45 -2.83 3.18 8.84
CA ALA A 45 -3.16 1.93 8.16
C ALA A 45 -2.15 0.82 8.52
N VAL A 46 -0.86 1.14 8.56
CA VAL A 46 0.19 0.15 8.85
C VAL A 46 0.31 -0.12 10.36
N LEU A 47 -0.02 0.82 11.25
CA LEU A 47 -0.03 0.60 12.70
C LEU A 47 -0.94 -0.58 13.12
N GLY A 48 -1.98 -0.89 12.34
CA GLY A 48 -2.84 -2.04 12.55
C GLY A 48 -2.19 -3.40 12.26
N VAL A 49 -1.02 -3.42 11.61
CA VAL A 49 -0.33 -4.64 11.17
C VAL A 49 0.81 -4.98 12.13
N LYS A 50 0.56 -5.94 13.04
CA LYS A 50 1.56 -6.38 14.02
C LYS A 50 2.82 -6.91 13.32
N GLY A 51 3.98 -6.37 13.70
CA GLY A 51 5.27 -6.76 13.14
C GLY A 51 5.68 -5.97 11.89
N ALA A 52 4.87 -4.99 11.46
CA ALA A 52 5.24 -4.02 10.44
C ALA A 52 5.58 -2.65 11.06
N ASN A 53 6.43 -1.90 10.37
CA ASN A 53 6.74 -0.51 10.64
C ASN A 53 6.73 0.25 9.31
N VAL A 54 6.43 1.54 9.35
CA VAL A 54 6.37 2.40 8.17
C VAL A 54 7.06 3.73 8.41
N ASN A 55 7.77 4.20 7.39
CA ASN A 55 8.28 5.55 7.29
C ASN A 55 7.73 6.18 6.01
N VAL A 56 6.99 7.28 6.15
CA VAL A 56 6.41 8.00 5.03
C VAL A 56 7.28 9.22 4.70
N ASP A 57 7.92 9.18 3.54
CA ASP A 57 8.67 10.30 2.98
C ASP A 57 7.76 11.06 2.01
N ARG A 58 6.98 11.98 2.59
CA ARG A 58 6.03 12.82 1.86
C ARG A 58 6.71 13.67 0.79
N ASP A 59 7.88 14.22 1.10
CA ASP A 59 8.59 15.14 0.21
C ASP A 59 9.08 14.43 -1.06
N ASN A 60 9.32 13.13 -0.99
CA ASN A 60 9.72 12.30 -2.13
C ASN A 60 8.63 11.35 -2.64
N ASN A 61 7.40 11.43 -2.13
CA ASN A 61 6.28 10.55 -2.51
C ASN A 61 6.61 9.05 -2.34
N LYS A 62 7.25 8.71 -1.22
CA LYS A 62 7.69 7.34 -0.92
C LYS A 62 7.15 6.84 0.41
N VAL A 63 6.93 5.53 0.49
CA VAL A 63 6.55 4.82 1.72
C VAL A 63 7.48 3.64 1.89
N ALA A 64 8.34 3.68 2.91
CA ALA A 64 9.22 2.57 3.26
C ALA A 64 8.58 1.73 4.35
N ILE A 65 8.40 0.44 4.10
CA ILE A 65 7.84 -0.54 5.02
C ILE A 65 8.95 -1.52 5.41
N SER A 66 9.04 -1.84 6.69
CA SER A 66 9.84 -2.95 7.19
C SER A 66 8.98 -3.90 8.01
N ALA A 67 9.11 -5.20 7.79
CA ALA A 67 8.35 -6.22 8.47
C ALA A 67 9.22 -7.45 8.82
N SER A 68 8.75 -8.29 9.73
CA SER A 68 9.47 -9.50 10.13
C SER A 68 9.54 -10.58 9.05
N ASP A 69 8.65 -10.54 8.06
CA ASP A 69 8.65 -11.45 6.90
C ASP A 69 7.81 -10.87 5.73
N ASP A 70 7.88 -11.54 4.57
CA ASP A 70 7.18 -11.15 3.34
C ASP A 70 5.65 -11.15 3.48
N SER A 71 5.08 -12.02 4.33
CA SER A 71 3.63 -12.11 4.54
C SER A 71 3.11 -10.89 5.31
N ILE A 72 3.82 -10.49 6.37
CA ILE A 72 3.51 -9.28 7.14
C ILE A 72 3.79 -8.03 6.30
N ALA A 73 4.86 -8.02 5.50
CA ALA A 73 5.10 -6.94 4.55
C ALA A 73 3.93 -6.80 3.57
N GLN A 74 3.46 -7.90 2.97
CA GLN A 74 2.30 -7.88 2.07
C GLN A 74 1.01 -7.43 2.78
N ALA A 75 0.76 -7.86 4.02
CA ALA A 75 -0.37 -7.39 4.80
C ALA A 75 -0.33 -5.85 5.03
N ALA A 76 0.86 -5.29 5.22
CA ALA A 76 1.05 -3.84 5.29
C ALA A 76 0.79 -3.16 3.94
N MET A 77 1.23 -3.73 2.81
CA MET A 77 0.89 -3.22 1.47
C MET A 77 -0.61 -3.20 1.22
N ASP A 78 -1.30 -4.28 1.60
CA ASP A 78 -2.76 -4.41 1.45
C ASP A 78 -3.48 -3.38 2.34
N ALA A 79 -2.96 -3.11 3.55
CA ALA A 79 -3.49 -2.05 4.42
C ALA A 79 -3.33 -0.66 3.78
N VAL A 80 -2.18 -0.36 3.18
CA VAL A 80 -1.95 0.89 2.44
C VAL A 80 -2.90 1.02 1.25
N ALA A 81 -3.10 -0.07 0.49
CA ALA A 81 -4.04 -0.13 -0.62
C ALA A 81 -5.49 0.09 -0.18
N ASN A 82 -5.90 -0.52 0.93
CA ASN A 82 -7.23 -0.37 1.53
C ASN A 82 -7.46 1.02 2.11
N ALA A 83 -6.39 1.71 2.53
CA ALA A 83 -6.44 3.12 2.90
C ALA A 83 -6.56 4.05 1.68
N GLY A 84 -6.44 3.51 0.47
CA GLY A 84 -6.69 4.20 -0.80
C GLY A 84 -5.45 4.71 -1.53
N PHE A 85 -4.26 4.23 -1.15
CA PHE A 85 -2.99 4.63 -1.72
C PHE A 85 -2.40 3.54 -2.60
N TYR A 86 -1.81 3.92 -3.72
CA TYR A 86 -1.11 3.01 -4.61
C TYR A 86 0.32 3.50 -4.82
N GLY A 87 1.24 2.58 -5.05
CA GLY A 87 2.60 2.90 -5.43
C GLY A 87 3.28 1.72 -6.09
N LYS A 88 4.41 2.00 -6.75
CA LYS A 88 5.27 0.97 -7.32
C LYS A 88 6.21 0.43 -6.25
N SER A 89 6.16 -0.88 -6.03
CA SER A 89 7.08 -1.60 -5.14
C SER A 89 8.47 -1.76 -5.78
N ASP A 90 9.52 -1.69 -4.96
CA ASP A 90 10.89 -2.07 -5.30
C ASP A 90 11.19 -3.57 -5.07
N ASN A 91 10.19 -4.33 -4.63
CA ASN A 91 10.28 -5.75 -4.31
C ASN A 91 9.33 -6.59 -5.19
N ASP A 92 9.87 -7.61 -5.85
CA ASP A 92 9.11 -8.46 -6.79
C ASP A 92 8.08 -9.38 -6.12
N LYS A 93 8.24 -9.66 -4.81
CA LYS A 93 7.37 -10.57 -4.06
C LYS A 93 6.24 -9.85 -3.32
N VAL A 94 6.47 -8.59 -2.97
CA VAL A 94 5.59 -7.81 -2.09
C VAL A 94 5.18 -6.54 -2.82
N ALA A 95 3.92 -6.44 -3.23
CA ALA A 95 3.43 -5.31 -4.03
C ALA A 95 1.92 -5.08 -3.84
N ILE A 96 1.46 -3.86 -4.11
CA ILE A 96 0.02 -3.57 -4.19
C ILE A 96 -0.50 -4.10 -5.53
N LYS A 97 -1.42 -5.07 -5.45
CA LYS A 97 -2.08 -5.63 -6.63
C LYS A 97 -3.12 -4.64 -7.15
N ALA A 98 -3.01 -4.26 -8.41
CA ALA A 98 -4.06 -3.52 -9.08
C ALA A 98 -5.32 -4.39 -9.18
N ALA A 99 -6.50 -3.80 -9.01
CA ALA A 99 -7.75 -4.52 -9.25
C ALA A 99 -7.83 -4.99 -10.71
N ALA A 100 -8.19 -6.26 -10.91
CA ALA A 100 -8.32 -6.84 -12.24
C ALA A 100 -9.70 -6.46 -12.81
N VAL A 101 -9.70 -5.71 -13.91
CA VAL A 101 -10.90 -5.36 -14.66
C VAL A 101 -10.53 -5.24 -16.12
N ASP A 102 -11.44 -5.62 -17.01
CA ASP A 102 -11.33 -5.37 -18.44
C ASP A 102 -12.72 -5.12 -19.03
N GLY A 103 -12.75 -4.59 -20.24
CA GLY A 103 -13.96 -4.25 -20.97
C GLY A 103 -14.07 -2.77 -21.29
N LYS A 104 -14.92 -2.49 -22.28
CA LYS A 104 -15.35 -1.13 -22.59
C LYS A 104 -16.53 -0.76 -21.72
N SER A 105 -16.62 0.51 -21.35
CA SER A 105 -17.81 1.06 -20.73
C SER A 105 -18.09 2.45 -21.25
N SER A 106 -19.37 2.83 -21.27
CA SER A 106 -19.78 4.20 -21.49
C SER A 106 -19.99 5.00 -20.20
N ASN A 107 -20.02 4.31 -19.06
CA ASN A 107 -20.21 4.89 -17.74
C ASN A 107 -19.63 3.95 -16.67
N ALA A 108 -18.63 4.41 -15.92
CA ALA A 108 -18.07 3.65 -14.80
C ALA A 108 -17.79 4.59 -13.63
N GLU A 109 -18.11 4.13 -12.41
CA GLU A 109 -17.76 4.83 -11.17
C GLU A 109 -16.58 4.09 -10.53
N PHE A 110 -15.51 4.81 -10.21
CA PHE A 110 -14.33 4.29 -9.52
C PHE A 110 -14.33 4.78 -8.07
N SER A 111 -13.87 3.97 -7.13
CA SER A 111 -13.83 4.28 -5.71
C SER A 111 -12.62 3.63 -5.03
N SER A 112 -12.62 3.51 -3.70
CA SER A 112 -11.56 2.96 -2.84
C SER A 112 -10.33 3.84 -2.61
N PHE A 113 -10.17 4.94 -3.35
CA PHE A 113 -9.04 5.85 -3.19
C PHE A 113 -9.23 6.87 -2.05
N HIS A 114 -8.12 7.37 -1.53
CA HIS A 114 -8.10 8.46 -0.55
C HIS A 114 -8.15 9.83 -1.23
N ASN A 115 -9.31 10.48 -1.24
CA ASN A 115 -9.48 11.83 -1.80
C ASN A 115 -9.93 12.84 -0.72
N CYS A 116 -8.97 13.38 0.03
CA CYS A 116 -9.24 14.24 1.19
C CYS A 116 -9.08 15.74 0.95
N CYS A 117 -8.39 16.16 -0.12
CA CYS A 117 -8.09 17.57 -0.40
C CYS A 117 -8.25 17.91 -1.88
N GLY A 118 -8.23 19.21 -2.21
CA GLY A 118 -8.38 19.67 -3.60
C GLY A 118 -7.27 19.19 -4.55
N GLY A 119 -6.05 19.00 -4.04
CA GLY A 119 -4.92 18.47 -4.82
C GLY A 119 -5.16 17.03 -5.28
N CYS A 120 -5.73 16.19 -4.40
CA CYS A 120 -6.10 14.82 -4.74
C CYS A 120 -7.19 14.78 -5.84
N SER A 121 -8.23 15.61 -5.71
CA SER A 121 -9.29 15.71 -6.73
C SER A 121 -8.72 16.13 -8.09
N ALA A 122 -7.85 17.14 -8.12
CA ALA A 122 -7.21 17.60 -9.35
C ALA A 122 -6.33 16.51 -9.98
N ALA A 123 -5.53 15.80 -9.17
CA ALA A 123 -4.69 14.71 -9.67
C ALA A 123 -5.51 13.53 -10.24
N LEU A 124 -6.65 13.19 -9.62
CA LEU A 124 -7.58 12.19 -10.14
C LEU A 124 -8.21 12.64 -11.48
N GLU A 125 -8.66 13.89 -11.57
CA GLU A 125 -9.22 14.43 -12.81
C GLU A 125 -8.17 14.44 -13.92
N ASP A 126 -6.95 14.90 -13.63
CA ASP A 126 -5.84 14.95 -14.58
C ASP A 126 -5.42 13.57 -15.06
N ALA A 127 -5.40 12.58 -14.17
CA ALA A 127 -5.06 11.20 -14.52
C ALA A 127 -6.07 10.60 -15.51
N VAL A 128 -7.35 10.94 -15.39
CA VAL A 128 -8.42 10.28 -16.15
C VAL A 128 -8.81 11.04 -17.41
N LYS A 129 -8.84 12.38 -17.38
CA LYS A 129 -9.40 13.19 -18.49
C LYS A 129 -8.65 13.05 -19.81
N SER A 130 -7.39 12.62 -19.77
CA SER A 130 -6.55 12.40 -20.96
C SER A 130 -6.66 10.99 -21.54
N ILE A 131 -7.45 10.09 -20.93
CA ILE A 131 -7.63 8.73 -21.43
C ILE A 131 -8.54 8.74 -22.66
N ALA A 132 -8.12 8.05 -23.71
CA ALA A 132 -8.86 7.98 -24.97
C ALA A 132 -10.30 7.52 -24.74
N GLY A 133 -11.24 8.26 -25.33
CA GLY A 133 -12.67 7.97 -25.24
C GLY A 133 -13.36 8.50 -23.99
N VAL A 134 -12.64 9.01 -22.99
CA VAL A 134 -13.24 9.74 -21.87
C VAL A 134 -13.76 11.09 -22.36
N GLN A 135 -15.01 11.42 -21.98
CA GLN A 135 -15.66 12.68 -22.33
C GLN A 135 -15.90 13.56 -21.10
N THR A 136 -16.28 12.95 -19.98
CA THR A 136 -16.52 13.67 -18.73
C THR A 136 -15.94 12.89 -17.56
N VAL A 137 -15.33 13.62 -16.63
CA VAL A 137 -14.88 13.11 -15.34
C VAL A 137 -15.54 13.96 -14.26
N THR A 138 -16.12 13.32 -13.25
CA THR A 138 -16.68 14.00 -12.08
C THR A 138 -16.09 13.36 -10.84
N VAL A 139 -15.17 14.07 -10.19
CA VAL A 139 -14.56 13.60 -8.95
C VAL A 139 -15.34 14.10 -7.74
N SER A 140 -15.63 13.19 -6.84
CA SER A 140 -16.22 13.43 -5.53
C SER A 140 -15.26 12.94 -4.43
N LYS A 141 -15.62 13.19 -3.17
CA LYS A 141 -14.81 12.80 -2.01
C LYS A 141 -14.50 11.30 -1.94
N ARG A 142 -15.37 10.43 -2.49
CA ARG A 142 -15.24 8.97 -2.37
C ARG A 142 -15.39 8.22 -3.69
N SER A 143 -15.60 8.93 -4.78
CA SER A 143 -15.74 8.29 -6.09
C SER A 143 -15.42 9.23 -7.25
N CYS A 144 -15.13 8.64 -8.40
CA CYS A 144 -14.86 9.31 -9.65
C CYS A 144 -15.77 8.70 -10.72
N LEU A 145 -16.75 9.45 -11.19
CA LEU A 145 -17.63 9.04 -12.28
C LEU A 145 -17.02 9.42 -13.61
N VAL A 146 -16.89 8.44 -14.51
CA VAL A 146 -16.31 8.62 -15.85
C VAL A 146 -17.33 8.21 -16.90
N LYS A 147 -17.56 9.08 -17.88
CA LYS A 147 -18.46 8.80 -19.03
C LYS A 147 -17.72 8.97 -20.36
N GLY A 148 -18.11 8.19 -21.35
CA GLY A 148 -17.50 8.23 -22.68
C GLY A 148 -17.67 6.92 -23.47
N ASP A 149 -16.64 6.52 -24.22
CA ASP A 149 -16.45 5.16 -24.76
C ASP A 149 -14.99 4.78 -24.52
N PHE A 150 -14.70 4.28 -23.32
CA PHE A 150 -13.34 4.06 -22.84
C PHE A 150 -13.15 2.62 -22.39
N ASN A 151 -11.90 2.18 -22.34
CA ASN A 151 -11.54 0.92 -21.69
C ASN A 151 -11.36 1.14 -20.18
N VAL A 152 -12.10 0.36 -19.38
CA VAL A 152 -12.15 0.52 -17.92
C VAL A 152 -10.79 0.25 -17.27
N ALA A 153 -10.03 -0.73 -17.78
CA ALA A 153 -8.69 -1.06 -17.29
C ALA A 153 -7.71 0.10 -17.50
N SER A 154 -7.85 0.83 -18.61
CA SER A 154 -7.00 1.97 -18.94
C SER A 154 -7.19 3.13 -17.95
N VAL A 155 -8.46 3.41 -17.59
CA VAL A 155 -8.79 4.41 -16.57
C VAL A 155 -8.27 3.97 -15.20
N LEU A 156 -8.51 2.73 -14.80
CA LEU A 156 -8.04 2.21 -13.52
C LEU A 156 -6.51 2.27 -13.41
N LYS A 157 -5.80 1.88 -14.47
CA LYS A 157 -4.34 1.96 -14.54
C LYS A 157 -3.84 3.39 -14.42
N ALA A 158 -4.55 4.36 -14.99
CA ALA A 158 -4.20 5.77 -14.87
C ALA A 158 -4.36 6.28 -13.44
N ILE A 159 -5.44 5.90 -12.75
CA ILE A 159 -5.67 6.23 -11.34
C ILE A 159 -4.56 5.61 -10.45
N ASN A 160 -4.23 4.33 -10.65
CA ASN A 160 -3.14 3.67 -9.93
C ASN A 160 -1.79 4.35 -10.19
N LYS A 161 -1.49 4.70 -11.46
CA LYS A 161 -0.27 5.41 -11.82
C LYS A 161 -0.18 6.81 -11.19
N ALA A 162 -1.30 7.44 -10.92
CA ALA A 162 -1.36 8.71 -10.20
C ALA A 162 -1.19 8.56 -8.68
N GLY A 163 -0.99 7.34 -8.17
CA GLY A 163 -0.69 7.06 -6.76
C GLY A 163 -1.91 6.71 -5.90
N PHE A 164 -3.05 6.41 -6.53
CA PHE A 164 -4.31 6.11 -5.84
C PHE A 164 -4.72 4.65 -6.04
N SER A 165 -5.02 3.95 -4.96
CA SER A 165 -5.58 2.59 -5.07
C SER A 165 -7.06 2.70 -5.34
N ALA A 166 -7.51 2.12 -6.45
CA ALA A 166 -8.90 2.22 -6.87
C ALA A 166 -9.50 0.88 -7.29
N SER A 167 -10.83 0.83 -7.29
CA SER A 167 -11.63 -0.26 -7.85
C SER A 167 -12.85 0.30 -8.57
N VAL A 168 -13.44 -0.50 -9.47
CA VAL A 168 -14.75 -0.15 -10.06
C VAL A 168 -15.82 -0.45 -9.03
N LYS A 169 -16.70 0.52 -8.78
CA LYS A 169 -17.84 0.38 -7.89
C LYS A 169 -18.92 -0.43 -8.62
N ASN A 170 -19.25 -1.60 -8.07
CA ASN A 170 -20.35 -2.44 -8.52
C ASN A 170 -21.70 -1.90 -8.06
#